data_AF-A0A550GR55-F1
#
_entry.id   AF-A0A550GR55-F1
#
_cell.length_a   1.000
_cell.length_b   1.000
_cell.length_c   1.000
_cell.angle_alpha   90.00
_cell.angle_beta   90.00
_cell.angle_gamma   90.00
#
_symmetry.space_group_name_H-M   'P 1'
#
loop_
_entity.id
_entity.type
_entity.pdbx_description
1 polymer ?
#
loop_
_entity_poly.entity_id
_entity_poly.type
_entity_poly.pdbx_seq_one_letter_code
_entity_poly.pdbx_strand_id
1 'polypeptide(L)'
;MARYKQVEDIVKLMNDPEIIRNTSIIAHVDHGKTTLSDSLLAAAGIISTQTAGQKLFLDSWDLEQKRQMTVFASNVSLAHTFK
;
A
#
# COMPACT_ATOMS: atom_id res chain seq x y z
N MET A 1 3.77 12.77 -11.90
CA MET A 1 4.78 12.80 -10.83
C MET A 1 4.06 12.58 -9.51
N ALA A 2 4.26 11.42 -8.87
CA ALA A 2 3.73 11.15 -7.54
C ALA A 2 4.35 12.17 -6.57
N ARG A 3 3.53 13.08 -6.03
CA ARG A 3 3.97 13.96 -4.95
C ARG A 3 3.85 13.17 -3.67
N TYR A 4 4.98 12.80 -3.08
CA TYR A 4 5.00 12.29 -1.72
C TYR A 4 4.39 13.34 -0.79
N LYS A 5 3.29 13.01 -0.12
CA LYS A 5 2.74 13.87 0.93
C LYS A 5 3.51 13.62 2.21
N GLN A 6 3.93 14.70 2.87
CA GLN A 6 4.59 14.59 4.17
C GLN A 6 3.56 14.18 5.22
N VAL A 7 4.04 13.68 6.36
CA VAL A 7 3.18 13.21 7.47
C VAL A 7 2.21 14.31 7.90
N GLU A 8 2.67 15.56 7.92
CA GLU A 8 1.87 16.74 8.26
C GLU A 8 0.67 16.94 7.34
N ASP A 9 0.82 16.65 6.04
CA ASP A 9 -0.28 16.76 5.08
C ASP A 9 -1.31 15.66 5.32
N ILE A 10 -0.87 14.43 5.65
CA ILE A 10 -1.77 13.32 5.96
C ILE A 10 -2.59 13.63 7.21
N VAL A 11 -1.95 14.12 8.27
CA VAL A 11 -2.63 14.49 9.53
C VAL A 11 -3.71 15.55 9.30
N LYS A 12 -3.50 16.50 8.39
CA LYS A 12 -4.54 17.49 8.04
C LYS A 12 -5.74 16.84 7.35
N LEU A 13 -5.52 15.88 6.46
CA LEU A 13 -6.59 15.16 5.74
C LEU A 13 -7.40 14.25 6.66
N MET A 14 -6.82 13.75 7.76
CA MET A 14 -7.52 12.87 8.71
C MET A 14 -8.73 13.52 9.40
N ASN A 15 -8.80 14.85 9.42
CA ASN A 15 -9.92 15.59 10.02
C ASN A 15 -11.14 15.74 9.10
N ASP A 16 -11.07 15.30 7.85
CA ASP A 16 -12.16 15.34 6.89
C ASP A 16 -12.60 13.92 6.50
N PRO A 17 -13.61 13.34 7.16
CA PRO A 17 -14.06 11.98 6.88
C PRO A 17 -14.62 11.79 5.46
N GLU A 18 -15.11 12.84 4.79
CA GLU A 18 -15.73 12.72 3.47
C GLU A 18 -14.74 12.30 2.37
N ILE A 19 -13.44 12.57 2.59
CA ILE A 19 -12.35 12.25 1.66
C ILE A 19 -11.57 10.99 2.06
N ILE A 20 -11.93 10.32 3.15
CA ILE A 20 -11.28 9.08 3.61
C ILE A 20 -11.97 7.86 2.99
N ARG A 21 -11.18 6.89 2.53
CA ARG A 21 -11.67 5.61 2.01
C ARG A 21 -10.95 4.47 2.71
N ASN A 22 -11.69 3.70 3.50
CA ASN A 22 -11.19 2.47 4.12
C ASN A 22 -11.51 1.31 3.18
N THR A 23 -10.49 0.66 2.64
CA THR A 23 -10.64 -0.44 1.69
C THR A 23 -9.68 -1.58 2.05
N SER A 24 -10.01 -2.79 1.57
CA SER A 24 -9.19 -3.99 1.75
C SER A 24 -9.04 -4.72 0.42
N ILE A 25 -7.87 -5.30 0.17
CA ILE A 25 -7.63 -6.13 -1.02
C ILE A 25 -7.87 -7.59 -0.65
N ILE A 26 -8.86 -8.21 -1.29
CA ILE A 26 -9.20 -9.62 -1.10
C ILE A 26 -9.03 -10.33 -2.44
N ALA A 27 -8.25 -11.40 -2.46
CA ALA A 27 -8.14 -12.27 -3.63
C ALA A 27 -7.71 -13.68 -3.23
N HIS A 28 -7.86 -14.63 -4.16
CA HIS A 28 -7.35 -15.99 -3.99
C HIS A 28 -5.82 -16.01 -3.84
N VAL A 29 -5.27 -17.13 -3.35
CA VAL A 29 -3.82 -17.34 -3.28
C VAL A 29 -3.22 -17.21 -4.69
N ASP A 30 -2.03 -16.63 -4.80
CA ASP A 30 -1.32 -16.35 -6.06
C ASP A 30 -1.98 -15.37 -7.03
N HIS A 31 -3.09 -14.71 -6.67
CA HIS A 31 -3.74 -13.69 -7.51
C HIS A 31 -3.13 -12.29 -7.37
N GLY A 32 -1.88 -12.17 -6.91
CA GLY A 32 -1.15 -10.90 -6.92
C GLY A 32 -1.64 -9.82 -5.96
N LYS A 33 -2.28 -10.18 -4.84
CA LYS A 33 -2.71 -9.22 -3.78
C LYS A 33 -1.57 -8.29 -3.35
N THR A 34 -0.43 -8.89 -3.04
CA THR A 34 0.74 -8.16 -2.55
C THR A 34 1.39 -7.35 -3.67
N THR A 35 1.41 -7.87 -4.90
CA THR A 35 1.86 -7.13 -6.10
C THR A 35 1.00 -5.88 -6.36
N LEU A 36 -0.32 -5.99 -6.24
CA LEU A 36 -1.22 -4.85 -6.37
C LEU A 36 -0.95 -3.82 -5.26
N SER A 37 -0.78 -4.29 -4.03
CA SER A 37 -0.49 -3.42 -2.88
C SER A 37 0.82 -2.64 -3.06
N ASP A 38 1.88 -3.30 -3.49
CA ASP A 38 3.16 -2.65 -3.82
C ASP A 38 3.01 -1.62 -4.95
N SER A 39 2.20 -1.93 -5.96
CA SER A 39 1.94 -0.99 -7.06
C SER A 39 1.24 0.28 -6.57
N LEU A 40 0.31 0.14 -5.63
CA LEU A 40 -0.36 1.28 -4.98
C LEU A 40 0.60 2.09 -4.11
N LEU A 41 1.49 1.43 -3.35
CA LEU A 41 2.53 2.10 -2.57
C LEU A 41 3.48 2.91 -3.46
N ALA A 42 3.86 2.36 -4.62
CA ALA A 42 4.69 3.05 -5.59
C ALA A 42 3.97 4.24 -6.23
N ALA A 43 2.68 4.09 -6.56
CA ALA A 43 1.86 5.18 -7.08
C ALA A 43 1.67 6.32 -6.06
N ALA A 44 1.62 6.00 -4.76
CA ALA A 44 1.61 6.96 -3.66
C ALA A 44 3.00 7.58 -3.38
N GLY A 45 4.06 7.09 -4.03
CA GLY A 45 5.43 7.56 -3.83
C GLY A 45 6.08 7.10 -2.53
N ILE A 46 5.54 6.06 -1.87
CA ILE A 46 6.06 5.52 -0.61
C ILE A 46 7.26 4.60 -0.87
N ILE A 47 7.19 3.81 -1.95
CA ILE A 47 8.30 2.94 -2.41
C ILE A 47 8.69 3.30 -3.84
N SER A 48 9.87 2.87 -4.28
CA SER A 48 10.28 3.09 -5.67
C SER A 48 9.50 2.18 -6.61
N THR A 49 9.14 2.69 -7.79
CA THR A 49 8.49 1.89 -8.83
C THR A 49 9.32 0.69 -9.27
N GLN A 50 10.64 0.77 -9.14
CA GLN A 50 11.57 -0.32 -9.48
C GLN A 50 11.56 -1.46 -8.45
N THR A 51 11.23 -1.17 -7.19
CA THR A 51 11.16 -2.19 -6.12
C THR A 51 9.75 -2.72 -5.87
N ALA A 52 8.74 -2.10 -6.48
CA ALA A 52 7.35 -2.52 -6.39
C ALA A 52 7.16 -3.94 -6.94
N GLY A 53 6.57 -4.83 -6.16
CA GLY A 53 6.26 -6.21 -6.53
C GLY A 53 7.43 -7.18 -6.38
N GLN A 54 8.64 -6.70 -6.06
CA GLN A 54 9.82 -7.54 -5.81
C GLN A 54 9.98 -7.86 -4.32
N LYS A 55 9.83 -6.84 -3.48
CA LYS A 55 10.07 -6.95 -2.03
C LYS A 55 8.82 -7.37 -1.26
N LEU A 56 7.64 -7.34 -1.89
CA LEU A 56 6.36 -7.68 -1.25
C LEU A 56 6.23 -6.92 0.07
N PHE A 57 6.23 -5.59 0.01
CA PHE A 57 6.51 -4.72 1.17
C PHE A 57 5.58 -4.92 2.36
N LEU A 58 4.37 -5.43 2.12
CA LEU A 58 3.37 -5.70 3.16
C LEU A 58 3.53 -7.06 3.84
N ASP A 59 4.26 -8.00 3.23
CA ASP A 59 4.56 -9.31 3.81
C ASP A 59 5.77 -9.15 4.75
N SER A 60 5.50 -8.65 5.96
CA SER A 60 6.53 -8.27 6.93
C SER A 60 7.17 -9.45 7.66
N TRP A 61 6.50 -10.60 7.69
CA TRP A 61 7.02 -11.80 8.33
C TRP A 61 7.88 -12.63 7.36
N ASP A 62 9.06 -13.06 7.81
CA ASP A 62 10.01 -13.82 6.98
C ASP A 62 9.39 -15.09 6.35
N LEU A 63 8.42 -15.71 7.04
CA LEU A 63 7.71 -16.86 6.48
C LEU A 63 6.80 -16.48 5.30
N GLU A 64 6.16 -15.31 5.35
CA GLU A 64 5.29 -14.80 4.28
C GLU A 64 6.11 -14.61 2.99
N GLN A 65 7.30 -14.01 3.11
CA GLN A 65 8.24 -13.82 2.00
C GLN A 65 8.71 -15.15 1.41
N LYS A 66 9.11 -16.10 2.27
CA LYS A 66 9.58 -17.42 1.83
C LYS A 66 8.50 -18.25 1.15
N ARG A 67 7.26 -18.12 1.60
CA ARG A 67 6.11 -18.89 1.10
C ARG A 67 5.31 -18.14 0.04
N GLN A 68 5.63 -16.88 -0.22
CA GLN A 68 4.90 -15.97 -1.11
C GLN A 68 3.40 -15.94 -0.80
N MET A 69 3.05 -15.96 0.49
CA MET A 69 1.67 -15.93 0.97
C MET A 69 1.51 -14.94 2.11
N THR A 70 0.46 -14.15 2.06
CA THR A 70 0.08 -13.26 3.16
C THR A 70 -0.65 -14.06 4.24
N VAL A 71 -0.16 -13.99 5.47
CA VAL A 71 -0.73 -14.65 6.65
C VAL A 71 -1.41 -13.62 7.55
N PHE A 72 -0.81 -12.45 7.72
CA PHE A 72 -1.32 -11.37 8.55
C PHE A 72 -1.77 -10.18 7.72
N ALA A 73 -2.77 -9.45 8.24
CA ALA A 73 -3.19 -8.20 7.63
C ALA A 73 -2.18 -7.09 7.94
N SER A 74 -1.73 -6.40 6.91
CA SER A 74 -0.87 -5.21 6.99
C SER A 74 -1.64 -3.99 6.49
N ASN A 75 -1.62 -2.91 7.29
CA ASN A 75 -2.36 -1.69 6.98
C ASN A 75 -1.41 -0.60 6.47
N VAL A 76 -1.86 0.14 5.45
CA VAL A 76 -1.13 1.29 4.90
C VAL A 76 -2.09 2.44 4.59
N SER A 77 -1.57 3.66 4.66
CA SER A 77 -2.30 4.87 4.27
C SER A 77 -1.76 5.40 2.95
N LEU A 78 -2.64 5.61 1.98
CA LEU A 78 -2.28 6.10 0.65
C LEU A 78 -2.93 7.47 0.45
N ALA A 79 -2.12 8.50 0.24
CA ALA A 79 -2.61 9.83 -0.09
C ALA A 79 -2.62 10.02 -1.62
N HIS A 80 -3.77 10.38 -2.16
CA HIS A 80 -3.95 10.65 -3.59
C HIS A 80 -4.79 11.91 -3.80
N THR A 81 -4.51 12.63 -4.89
CA THR A 81 -5.34 13.76 -5.35
C THR A 81 -5.91 13.38 -6.70
N PHE A 82 -7.22 13.13 -6.73
CA PHE A 82 -7.97 12.92 -7.95
C PHE A 82 -8.21 14.28 -8.63
N LYS A 83 -8.02 14.35 -9.95
CA LYS A 83 -8.30 15.54 -10.76
C LYS A 83 -9.63 15.39 -11.46
#